data_AF-A0A958I8A3-F1
#
_entry.id   AF-A0A958I8A3-F1
#
_cell.length_a   1.000
_cell.length_b   1.000
_cell.length_c   1.000
_cell.angle_alpha   90.00
_cell.angle_beta   90.00
_cell.angle_gamma   90.00
#
_symmetry.space_group_name_H-M   'P 1'
#
loop_
_entity.id
_entity.type
_entity.pdbx_description
1 polymer ?
#
loop_
_entity_poly.entity_id
_entity_poly.type
_entity_poly.pdbx_seq_one_letter_code
_entity_poly.pdbx_strand_id
1 'polypeptide(L)'
;MRTLTKQTCALLLCTTFLTISGCASKQSEPTKIQNYSDELLSPNVDRQLQKMIERRKGFLSANPIYTQFIEQLEVGRIHLIDRRPEEAYKVFDQLISNKKYDEFPEAQYLKYFLALSLYDMGVKYGSLLYFVDIIENQPLLPYTHDSLAKAIQIAQEVRDDELILYLASRIPANKVPVNLREEF
;
A
#
# COMPACT_ATOMS: atom_id res chain seq x y z
N MET A 1 -7.30 34.01 -74.52
CA MET A 1 -8.09 34.88 -75.43
C MET A 1 -9.56 34.57 -75.18
N ARG A 2 -10.32 35.50 -74.57
CA ARG A 2 -11.81 35.55 -74.40
C ARG A 2 -12.42 34.40 -73.55
N THR A 3 -13.36 34.56 -72.59
CA THR A 3 -14.43 35.53 -72.22
C THR A 3 -14.87 35.20 -70.76
N LEU A 4 -15.01 36.13 -69.79
CA LEU A 4 -16.17 37.01 -69.46
C LEU A 4 -17.53 36.27 -69.45
N THR A 5 -18.12 35.89 -68.30
CA THR A 5 -18.97 36.63 -67.30
C THR A 5 -20.47 36.31 -67.39
N LYS A 6 -21.12 36.07 -66.23
CA LYS A 6 -22.43 36.57 -65.74
C LYS A 6 -22.93 35.66 -64.58
N GLN A 7 -23.02 36.15 -63.35
CA GLN A 7 -24.17 36.84 -62.70
C GLN A 7 -25.41 35.95 -62.48
N THR A 8 -25.76 35.70 -61.21
CA THR A 8 -27.08 36.06 -60.61
C THR A 8 -27.06 35.95 -59.09
N CYS A 9 -27.64 36.98 -58.45
CA CYS A 9 -27.89 37.12 -57.01
C CYS A 9 -29.09 36.31 -56.50
N ALA A 10 -29.15 36.25 -55.16
CA ALA A 10 -30.32 36.26 -54.27
C ALA A 10 -30.76 34.90 -53.70
N LEU A 11 -30.59 34.69 -52.39
CA LEU A 11 -31.57 35.11 -51.38
C LEU A 11 -31.04 34.92 -49.95
N LEU A 12 -31.62 35.71 -49.04
CA LEU A 12 -31.30 35.88 -47.63
C LEU A 12 -31.73 34.70 -46.74
N LEU A 13 -30.88 34.45 -45.72
CA LEU A 13 -31.16 34.13 -44.30
C LEU A 13 -32.42 33.32 -43.91
N CYS A 14 -32.21 32.15 -43.31
CA CYS A 14 -32.72 31.88 -41.96
C CYS A 14 -31.98 30.73 -41.26
N THR A 15 -31.66 31.00 -40.00
CA THR A 15 -30.98 30.20 -38.99
C THR A 15 -31.62 28.84 -38.69
N THR A 16 -30.81 27.79 -38.50
CA THR A 16 -30.97 26.87 -37.37
C THR A 16 -29.63 26.22 -37.02
N PHE A 17 -29.23 26.44 -35.78
CA PHE A 17 -28.21 25.71 -35.04
C PHE A 17 -28.55 24.22 -34.97
N LEU A 18 -27.58 23.35 -35.26
CA LEU A 18 -27.41 22.08 -34.56
C LEU A 18 -26.01 21.54 -34.88
N THR A 19 -25.01 22.09 -34.19
CA THR A 19 -23.73 21.44 -34.01
C THR A 19 -23.96 20.19 -33.17
N ILE A 20 -24.02 19.03 -33.84
CA ILE A 20 -23.87 17.75 -33.17
C ILE A 20 -22.43 17.73 -32.67
N SER A 21 -22.30 18.06 -31.39
CA SER A 21 -21.08 17.93 -30.61
C SER A 21 -20.65 16.47 -30.69
N GLY A 22 -19.67 16.20 -31.54
CA GLY A 22 -18.93 14.95 -31.51
C GLY A 22 -18.38 14.78 -30.11
N CYS A 23 -18.71 13.65 -29.49
CA CYS A 23 -18.29 13.28 -28.14
C CYS A 23 -16.79 13.50 -28.01
N ALA A 24 -16.41 14.52 -27.23
CA ALA A 24 -15.08 14.63 -26.69
C ALA A 24 -14.84 13.36 -25.87
N SER A 25 -13.97 12.48 -26.37
CA SER A 25 -13.33 11.48 -25.55
C SER A 25 -12.71 12.21 -24.38
N LYS A 26 -13.32 12.09 -23.19
CA LYS A 26 -12.62 12.40 -21.95
C LYS A 26 -11.43 11.44 -21.92
N GLN A 27 -10.28 11.93 -22.34
CA GLN A 27 -9.01 11.39 -21.87
C GLN A 27 -9.11 11.50 -20.35
N SER A 28 -9.36 10.36 -19.70
CA SER A 28 -9.14 10.21 -18.28
C SER A 28 -7.68 10.58 -18.05
N GLU A 29 -7.44 11.76 -17.48
CA GLU A 29 -6.13 12.08 -16.95
C GLU A 29 -5.71 10.95 -16.00
N PRO A 30 -4.45 10.50 -16.04
CA PRO A 30 -3.96 9.52 -15.08
C PRO A 30 -4.21 10.10 -13.69
N THR A 31 -4.98 9.38 -12.88
CA THR A 31 -5.26 9.69 -11.49
C THR A 31 -3.95 10.11 -10.83
N LYS A 32 -3.88 11.37 -10.38
CA LYS A 32 -2.72 11.92 -9.69
C LYS A 32 -2.46 11.03 -8.48
N ILE A 33 -1.42 10.20 -8.55
CA ILE A 33 -1.01 9.30 -7.47
C ILE A 33 -0.83 10.19 -6.24
N GLN A 34 -1.68 9.98 -5.21
CA GLN A 34 -1.52 10.66 -3.94
C GLN A 34 -0.14 10.30 -3.39
N ASN A 35 0.59 11.30 -2.91
CA ASN A 35 1.88 11.07 -2.25
C ASN A 35 1.65 10.17 -1.03
N TYR A 36 1.89 8.87 -1.18
CA TYR A 36 2.03 7.97 -0.05
C TYR A 36 3.17 8.52 0.81
N SER A 37 2.95 8.57 2.13
CA SER A 37 3.95 9.05 3.08
C SER A 37 5.32 8.40 2.80
N ASP A 38 6.39 9.21 2.72
CA ASP A 38 7.78 8.72 2.59
C ASP A 38 8.21 7.85 3.80
N GLU A 39 7.40 7.81 4.86
CA GLU A 39 7.65 7.02 6.06
C GLU A 39 7.45 5.52 5.79
N LEU A 40 8.54 4.76 5.95
CA LEU A 40 8.53 3.30 5.81
C LEU A 40 7.57 2.64 6.79
N LEU A 41 7.66 3.04 8.07
CA LEU A 41 6.86 2.52 9.17
C LEU A 41 5.74 3.51 9.53
N SER A 42 4.49 3.02 9.49
CA SER A 42 3.33 3.84 9.86
C SER A 42 3.39 4.27 11.35
N PRO A 43 3.30 5.59 11.65
CA PRO A 43 3.31 6.08 13.03
C PRO A 43 2.15 5.55 13.89
N ASN A 44 1.02 5.24 13.26
CA ASN A 44 -0.13 4.65 13.96
C ASN A 44 0.16 3.22 14.39
N VAL A 45 0.72 2.40 13.48
CA VAL A 45 1.13 1.02 13.75
C VAL A 45 2.13 1.00 14.90
N ASP A 46 3.14 1.86 14.82
CA ASP A 46 4.22 1.94 15.80
C ASP A 46 3.71 2.31 17.20
N ARG A 47 2.85 3.34 17.27
CA ARG A 47 2.21 3.76 18.52
C ARG A 47 1.37 2.66 19.15
N GLN A 48 0.67 1.86 18.35
CA GLN A 48 -0.14 0.76 18.89
C GLN A 48 0.72 -0.37 19.44
N LEU A 49 1.79 -0.74 18.74
CA LEU A 49 2.74 -1.72 19.23
C LEU A 49 3.38 -1.27 20.55
N GLN A 50 3.84 -0.02 20.63
CA GLN A 50 4.42 0.52 21.87
C GLN A 50 3.43 0.48 23.04
N LYS A 51 2.15 0.80 22.81
CA LYS A 51 1.11 0.65 23.82
C LYS A 51 0.92 -0.80 24.29
N MET A 52 1.03 -1.78 23.39
CA MET A 52 0.95 -3.20 23.75
C MET A 52 2.13 -3.63 24.62
N ILE A 53 3.34 -3.26 24.19
CA ILE A 53 4.59 -3.57 24.89
C ILE A 53 4.56 -2.98 26.31
N GLU A 54 4.22 -1.70 26.46
CA GLU A 54 4.20 -1.03 27.77
C GLU A 54 3.15 -1.64 28.72
N ARG A 55 1.97 -1.99 28.21
CA ARG A 55 0.96 -2.69 29.02
C ARG A 55 1.48 -4.01 29.56
N ARG A 56 2.24 -4.77 28.75
CA ARG A 56 2.72 -6.10 29.12
C ARG A 56 4.03 -6.11 29.88
N LYS A 57 4.90 -5.11 29.70
CA LYS A 57 6.13 -4.93 30.50
C LYS A 57 5.84 -4.94 32.00
N GLY A 58 4.72 -4.36 32.43
CA GLY A 58 4.30 -4.39 33.84
C GLY A 58 4.00 -5.79 34.40
N PHE A 59 3.62 -6.75 33.56
CA PHE A 59 3.23 -8.11 33.97
C PHE A 59 4.27 -9.18 33.66
N LEU A 60 5.08 -8.97 32.62
CA LEU A 60 5.97 -9.99 32.05
C LEU A 60 7.46 -9.61 32.14
N SER A 61 7.81 -8.53 32.83
CA SER A 61 9.20 -8.10 33.01
C SER A 61 10.11 -9.14 33.66
N ALA A 62 9.54 -10.03 34.49
CA ALA A 62 10.27 -11.14 35.11
C ALA A 62 10.43 -12.37 34.19
N ASN A 63 9.78 -12.42 33.02
CA ASN A 63 9.90 -13.52 32.07
C ASN A 63 11.10 -13.28 31.14
N PRO A 64 12.20 -14.05 31.26
CA PRO A 64 13.41 -13.81 30.48
C PRO A 64 13.20 -14.03 28.98
N ILE A 65 12.29 -14.91 28.58
CA ILE A 65 11.99 -15.17 27.16
C ILE A 65 11.27 -13.97 26.55
N TYR A 66 10.30 -13.40 27.28
CA TYR A 66 9.59 -12.20 26.85
C TYR A 66 10.52 -10.98 26.79
N THR A 67 11.36 -10.79 27.80
CA THR A 67 12.35 -9.69 27.80
C THR A 67 13.30 -9.79 26.62
N GLN A 68 13.87 -10.98 26.37
CA GLN A 68 14.73 -11.22 25.20
C GLN A 68 14.00 -10.91 23.88
N PHE A 69 12.74 -11.33 23.76
CA PHE A 69 11.93 -11.08 22.58
C PHE A 69 11.71 -9.59 22.33
N ILE A 70 11.28 -8.84 23.35
CA ILE A 70 11.03 -7.39 23.23
C ILE A 70 12.32 -6.62 22.94
N GLU A 71 13.45 -6.99 23.54
CA GLU A 71 14.74 -6.37 23.24
C GLU A 71 15.14 -6.56 21.77
N GLN A 72 15.00 -7.78 21.24
CA GLN A 72 15.30 -8.04 19.82
C GLN A 72 14.30 -7.36 18.89
N LEU A 73 13.02 -7.34 19.24
CA LEU A 73 11.98 -6.65 18.49
C LEU A 73 12.29 -5.14 18.39
N GLU A 74 12.75 -4.53 19.49
CA GLU A 74 13.15 -3.13 19.53
C GLU A 74 14.39 -2.86 18.68
N VAL A 75 15.40 -3.74 18.74
CA VAL A 75 16.60 -3.65 17.90
C VAL A 75 16.23 -3.69 16.41
N GLY A 76 15.38 -4.64 16.00
CA GLY A 76 14.90 -4.72 14.61
C GLY A 76 14.14 -3.46 14.18
N ARG A 77 13.31 -2.89 15.07
CA ARG A 77 12.59 -1.63 14.81
C ARG A 77 13.53 -0.45 14.65
N ILE A 78 14.56 -0.32 15.48
CA ILE A 78 15.58 0.72 15.36
C ILE A 78 16.28 0.60 14.00
N HIS A 79 16.63 -0.61 13.56
CA HIS A 79 17.21 -0.82 12.23
C HIS A 79 16.29 -0.34 11.09
N LEU A 80 14.97 -0.58 11.17
CA LEU A 80 14.01 -0.05 10.18
C LEU A 80 13.96 1.48 10.17
N ILE A 81 13.90 2.09 11.35
CA ILE A 81 13.83 3.56 11.50
C ILE A 81 15.11 4.20 10.95
N ASP A 82 16.26 3.59 11.19
CA ASP A 82 17.57 4.06 10.75
C ASP A 82 17.88 3.73 9.27
N ARG A 83 16.93 3.17 8.50
CA ARG A 83 17.13 2.74 7.10
C ARG A 83 18.30 1.77 6.94
N ARG A 84 18.37 0.78 7.84
CA ARG A 84 19.32 -0.35 7.83
C ARG A 84 18.56 -1.65 7.58
N PRO A 85 18.06 -1.86 6.34
CA PRO A 85 17.02 -2.86 6.12
C PRO A 85 17.57 -4.30 6.10
N GLU A 86 18.84 -4.51 5.79
CA GLU A 86 19.47 -5.84 5.89
C GLU A 86 19.62 -6.30 7.34
N GLU A 87 20.00 -5.39 8.23
CA GLU A 87 20.09 -5.65 9.67
C GLU A 87 18.70 -5.88 10.27
N ALA A 88 17.73 -5.07 9.90
CA ALA A 88 16.32 -5.27 10.27
C ALA A 88 15.83 -6.66 9.83
N TYR A 89 16.05 -7.01 8.56
CA TYR A 89 15.67 -8.30 7.99
C TYR A 89 16.25 -9.46 8.81
N LYS A 90 17.57 -9.44 9.09
CA LYS A 90 18.24 -10.50 9.86
C LYS A 90 17.61 -10.69 11.25
N VAL A 91 17.27 -9.59 11.92
CA VAL A 91 16.63 -9.65 13.24
C VAL A 91 15.22 -10.23 13.15
N PHE A 92 14.38 -9.74 12.22
CA PHE A 92 13.00 -10.22 12.11
C PHE A 92 12.91 -11.65 11.59
N ASP A 93 13.80 -12.08 10.70
CA ASP A 93 13.91 -13.45 10.20
C ASP A 93 14.27 -14.44 11.33
N GLN A 94 15.20 -14.04 12.21
CA GLN A 94 15.52 -14.82 13.41
C GLN A 94 14.36 -14.89 14.40
N LEU A 95 13.67 -13.77 14.63
CA LEU A 95 12.52 -13.70 15.52
C LEU A 95 11.36 -14.59 15.02
N ILE A 96 10.99 -14.47 13.74
CA ILE A 96 9.85 -15.22 13.17
C ILE A 96 10.13 -16.72 13.07
N SER A 97 11.40 -17.12 12.91
CA SER A 97 11.80 -18.52 12.86
C SER A 97 11.77 -19.19 14.24
N ASN A 98 11.66 -18.40 15.32
CA ASN A 98 11.73 -18.91 16.69
C ASN A 98 10.35 -19.11 17.31
N LYS A 99 9.85 -20.34 17.20
CA LYS A 99 8.51 -20.75 17.69
C LYS A 99 8.21 -20.44 19.15
N LYS A 100 9.24 -20.24 19.99
CA LYS A 100 9.05 -19.88 21.40
C LYS A 100 8.40 -18.50 21.59
N TYR A 101 8.37 -17.68 20.54
CA TYR A 101 7.77 -16.34 20.56
C TYR A 101 6.33 -16.31 20.02
N ASP A 102 5.83 -17.41 19.44
CA ASP A 102 4.51 -17.46 18.79
C ASP A 102 3.36 -17.14 19.75
N GLU A 103 3.55 -17.37 21.06
CA GLU A 103 2.56 -17.08 22.09
C GLU A 103 2.47 -15.59 22.47
N PHE A 104 3.45 -14.77 22.08
CA PHE A 104 3.46 -13.35 22.41
C PHE A 104 2.63 -12.55 21.40
N PRO A 105 1.65 -11.75 21.85
CA PRO A 105 0.77 -11.03 20.91
C PRO A 105 1.49 -10.02 20.01
N GLU A 106 2.65 -9.50 20.41
CA GLU A 106 3.47 -8.64 19.56
C GLU A 106 4.10 -9.41 18.39
N ALA A 107 4.21 -10.75 18.46
CA ALA A 107 4.76 -11.57 17.38
C ALA A 107 3.93 -11.46 16.07
N GLN A 108 2.65 -11.08 16.15
CA GLN A 108 1.82 -10.82 14.97
C GLN A 108 2.39 -9.71 14.06
N TYR A 109 3.22 -8.80 14.59
CA TYR A 109 3.86 -7.72 13.83
C TYR A 109 5.13 -8.18 13.10
N LEU A 110 5.67 -9.37 13.38
CA LEU A 110 6.95 -9.80 12.80
C LEU A 110 6.89 -9.94 11.27
N LYS A 111 5.81 -10.52 10.75
CA LYS A 111 5.60 -10.62 9.28
C LYS A 111 5.54 -9.23 8.64
N TYR A 112 4.90 -8.28 9.30
CA TYR A 112 4.80 -6.91 8.81
C TYR A 112 6.17 -6.24 8.77
N PHE A 113 6.96 -6.31 9.84
CA PHE A 113 8.30 -5.74 9.88
C PHE A 113 9.29 -6.42 8.92
N LEU A 114 9.17 -7.73 8.73
CA LEU A 114 9.93 -8.47 7.73
C LEU A 114 9.57 -7.99 6.31
N ALA A 115 8.27 -7.80 6.03
CA ALA A 115 7.80 -7.26 4.76
C ALA A 115 8.33 -5.84 4.50
N LEU A 116 8.35 -4.97 5.52
CA LEU A 116 8.93 -3.64 5.44
C LEU A 116 10.44 -3.67 5.17
N SER A 117 11.15 -4.58 5.81
CA SER A 117 12.60 -4.74 5.60
C SER A 117 12.89 -5.12 4.15
N LEU A 118 12.15 -6.10 3.60
CA LEU A 118 12.24 -6.50 2.19
C LEU A 118 11.84 -5.38 1.23
N TYR A 119 10.83 -4.58 1.60
CA TYR A 119 10.39 -3.44 0.82
C TYR A 119 11.50 -2.40 0.68
N ASP A 120 12.13 -2.02 1.79
CA ASP A 120 13.21 -1.03 1.85
C ASP A 120 14.51 -1.54 1.19
N MET A 121 14.72 -2.86 1.14
CA MET A 121 15.77 -3.51 0.32
C MET A 121 15.47 -3.50 -1.19
N GLY A 122 14.28 -3.11 -1.62
CA GLY A 122 13.85 -3.19 -3.03
C GLY A 122 13.45 -4.59 -3.50
N VAL A 123 13.27 -5.56 -2.58
CA VAL A 123 12.84 -6.93 -2.89
C VAL A 123 11.31 -6.98 -2.99
N LYS A 124 10.78 -6.36 -4.06
CA LYS A 124 9.35 -6.08 -4.24
C LYS A 124 8.45 -7.30 -4.16
N TYR A 125 8.73 -8.35 -4.95
CA TYR A 125 7.91 -9.58 -4.94
C TYR A 125 7.96 -10.30 -3.59
N GLY A 126 9.14 -10.36 -2.95
CA GLY A 126 9.27 -10.97 -1.62
C GLY A 126 8.45 -10.24 -0.57
N SER A 127 8.55 -8.90 -0.54
CA SER A 127 7.77 -8.05 0.35
C SER A 127 6.26 -8.19 0.14
N LEU A 128 5.83 -8.20 -1.12
CA LEU A 128 4.44 -8.37 -1.52
C LEU A 128 3.83 -9.68 -1.00
N LEU A 129 4.55 -10.81 -1.09
CA LEU A 129 4.07 -12.10 -0.58
C LEU A 129 3.70 -12.02 0.90
N TYR A 130 4.50 -11.33 1.72
CA TYR A 130 4.19 -11.14 3.13
C TYR A 130 3.03 -10.17 3.35
N PHE A 131 2.94 -9.06 2.61
CA PHE A 131 1.80 -8.15 2.74
C PHE A 131 0.47 -8.82 2.37
N VAL A 132 0.45 -9.60 1.29
CA VAL A 132 -0.75 -10.37 0.88
C VAL A 132 -1.15 -11.37 1.95
N ASP A 133 -0.19 -12.14 2.47
CA ASP A 133 -0.44 -13.09 3.56
C ASP A 133 -1.06 -12.41 4.80
N ILE A 134 -0.56 -11.23 5.16
CA ILE A 134 -1.13 -10.42 6.26
C ILE A 134 -2.59 -10.05 5.94
N ILE A 135 -2.86 -9.54 4.75
CA ILE A 135 -4.20 -9.04 4.40
C ILE A 135 -5.22 -10.18 4.33
N GLU A 136 -4.83 -11.32 3.78
CA GLU A 136 -5.70 -12.49 3.65
C GLU A 136 -5.98 -13.11 5.02
N ASN A 137 -4.93 -13.43 5.77
CA ASN A 137 -5.01 -14.36 6.89
C ASN A 137 -5.16 -13.70 8.27
N GLN A 138 -4.86 -12.40 8.40
CA GLN A 138 -4.93 -11.72 9.70
C GLN A 138 -6.22 -10.92 9.90
N PRO A 139 -6.65 -10.70 11.16
CA PRO A 139 -7.76 -9.79 11.47
C PRO A 139 -7.43 -8.37 11.02
N LEU A 140 -8.48 -7.54 10.89
CA LEU A 140 -8.34 -6.17 10.47
C LEU A 140 -7.66 -5.33 11.57
N LEU A 141 -6.37 -5.07 11.41
CA LEU A 141 -5.53 -4.33 12.33
C LEU A 141 -4.88 -3.14 11.60
N PRO A 142 -4.33 -2.14 12.31
CA PRO A 142 -3.74 -0.96 11.68
C PRO A 142 -2.67 -1.28 10.63
N TYR A 143 -1.84 -2.31 10.87
CA TYR A 143 -0.80 -2.72 9.92
C TYR A 143 -1.36 -3.51 8.74
N THR A 144 -2.56 -4.08 8.83
CA THR A 144 -3.25 -4.71 7.70
C THR A 144 -3.58 -3.69 6.63
N HIS A 145 -4.03 -2.49 7.04
CA HIS A 145 -4.32 -1.39 6.12
C HIS A 145 -3.04 -0.82 5.49
N ASP A 146 -1.99 -0.66 6.28
CA ASP A 146 -0.68 -0.23 5.76
C ASP A 146 -0.10 -1.25 4.77
N SER A 147 -0.25 -2.55 5.06
CA SER A 147 0.14 -3.65 4.16
C SER A 147 -0.61 -3.58 2.84
N LEU A 148 -1.91 -3.27 2.86
CA LEU A 148 -2.71 -3.10 1.65
C LEU A 148 -2.21 -1.94 0.79
N ALA A 149 -1.99 -0.77 1.39
CA ALA A 149 -1.46 0.39 0.66
C ALA A 149 -0.10 0.07 0.01
N LYS A 150 0.81 -0.58 0.75
CA LYS A 150 2.12 -0.97 0.21
C LYS A 150 2.02 -2.05 -0.87
N ALA A 151 1.10 -3.01 -0.75
CA ALA A 151 0.86 -4.01 -1.78
C ALA A 151 0.36 -3.37 -3.09
N ILE A 152 -0.58 -2.42 -3.01
CA ILE A 152 -1.07 -1.65 -4.17
C ILE A 152 0.09 -0.86 -4.79
N GLN A 153 0.87 -0.17 -3.97
CA GLN A 153 2.03 0.60 -4.44
C GLN A 153 3.03 -0.30 -5.18
N ILE A 154 3.40 -1.44 -4.61
CA ILE A 154 4.27 -2.41 -5.28
C ILE A 154 3.65 -2.82 -6.61
N ALA A 155 2.38 -3.22 -6.64
CA ALA A 155 1.70 -3.70 -7.85
C ALA A 155 1.69 -2.64 -8.97
N GLN A 156 1.44 -1.38 -8.62
CA GLN A 156 1.53 -0.24 -9.54
C GLN A 156 2.98 -0.02 -10.05
N GLU A 157 3.98 -0.16 -9.18
CA GLU A 157 5.38 0.00 -9.54
C GLU A 157 5.90 -1.12 -10.47
N VAL A 158 5.49 -2.38 -10.26
CA VAL A 158 5.84 -3.49 -11.17
C VAL A 158 4.96 -3.52 -12.43
N ARG A 159 3.88 -2.74 -12.49
CA ARG A 159 2.91 -2.70 -13.62
C ARG A 159 2.33 -4.08 -13.93
N ASP A 160 1.99 -4.80 -12.87
CA ASP A 160 1.44 -6.16 -12.96
C ASP A 160 -0.07 -6.09 -12.72
N ASP A 161 -0.83 -5.97 -13.82
CA ASP A 161 -2.29 -5.85 -13.77
C ASP A 161 -2.95 -7.11 -13.21
N GLU A 162 -2.35 -8.31 -13.42
CA GLU A 162 -2.87 -9.56 -12.86
C GLU A 162 -2.77 -9.57 -11.34
N LEU A 163 -1.67 -9.05 -10.81
CA LEU A 163 -1.48 -8.88 -9.38
C LEU A 163 -2.49 -7.89 -8.78
N ILE A 164 -2.74 -6.76 -9.44
CA ILE A 164 -3.76 -5.78 -8.99
C ILE A 164 -5.14 -6.45 -8.96
N LEU A 165 -5.51 -7.17 -10.02
CA LEU A 165 -6.77 -7.92 -10.08
C LEU A 165 -6.84 -9.03 -9.02
N TYR A 166 -5.74 -9.72 -8.76
CA TYR A 166 -5.64 -10.72 -7.70
C TYR A 166 -5.94 -10.11 -6.34
N LEU A 167 -5.26 -9.00 -5.99
CA LEU A 167 -5.49 -8.27 -4.74
C LEU A 167 -6.96 -7.87 -4.63
N ALA A 168 -7.50 -7.24 -5.68
CA ALA A 168 -8.90 -6.80 -5.75
C ALA A 168 -9.90 -7.94 -5.52
N SER A 169 -9.62 -9.14 -6.03
CA SER A 169 -10.49 -10.31 -5.90
C SER A 169 -10.44 -10.98 -4.53
N ARG A 170 -9.30 -10.90 -3.84
CA ARG A 170 -9.02 -11.65 -2.60
C ARG A 170 -9.37 -10.90 -1.34
N ILE A 171 -9.37 -9.58 -1.41
CA ILE A 171 -9.53 -8.72 -0.24
C ILE A 171 -11.02 -8.34 -0.13
N PRO A 172 -11.76 -8.83 0.87
CA PRO A 172 -13.16 -8.50 1.00
C PRO A 172 -13.33 -7.00 1.25
N ALA A 173 -14.37 -6.39 0.67
CA ALA A 173 -14.59 -4.94 0.69
C ALA A 173 -14.66 -4.31 2.10
N ASN A 174 -14.95 -5.10 3.14
CA ASN A 174 -14.96 -4.66 4.53
C ASN A 174 -13.55 -4.52 5.14
N LYS A 175 -12.51 -5.12 4.54
CA LYS A 175 -11.11 -4.96 4.92
C LYS A 175 -10.45 -3.74 4.24
N VAL A 176 -11.05 -3.21 3.18
CA VAL A 176 -10.54 -2.04 2.44
C VAL A 176 -11.00 -0.75 3.14
N PRO A 177 -10.06 0.08 3.65
CA PRO A 177 -10.38 1.42 4.16
C PRO A 177 -11.16 2.23 3.14
N VAL A 178 -12.15 3.00 3.59
CA VAL A 178 -12.99 3.81 2.69
C VAL A 178 -12.15 4.72 1.79
N ASN A 179 -11.08 5.32 2.32
CA ASN A 179 -10.18 6.20 1.59
C ASN A 179 -9.30 5.48 0.55
N LEU A 180 -9.19 4.15 0.59
CA LEU A 180 -8.44 3.35 -0.38
C LEU A 180 -9.36 2.62 -1.38
N ARG A 181 -10.68 2.72 -1.25
CA ARG A 181 -11.63 2.01 -2.12
C ARG A 181 -11.68 2.51 -3.55
N GLU A 182 -11.30 3.77 -3.81
CA GLU A 182 -11.26 4.31 -5.17
C GLU A 182 -9.96 3.95 -5.91
N GLU A 183 -8.91 3.60 -5.16
CA GLU A 183 -7.59 3.20 -5.68
C GLU A 183 -7.49 1.69 -5.94
N PHE A 184 -8.47 0.93 -5.43
CA PHE A 184 -8.52 -0.52 -5.40
C PHE A 184 -9.65 -1.05 -6.28
#